data_AF-A0A7S2NA15-F1
#
_entry.id   AF-A0A7S2NA15-F1
#
_cell.length_a   1.000
_cell.length_b   1.000
_cell.length_c   1.000
_cell.angle_alpha   90.00
_cell.angle_beta   90.00
_cell.angle_gamma   90.00
#
_symmetry.space_group_name_H-M   'P 1'
#
loop_
_entity.id
_entity.type
_entity.pdbx_description
1 polymer ?
#
loop_
_entity_poly.entity_id
_entity_poly.type
_entity_poly.pdbx_seq_one_letter_code
_entity_poly.pdbx_strand_id
1 'polypeptide(L)'
;PGGALDAWNKANPANQVQVGDEIVQVNGLKASNPGFIVALKASGELRIELWRRIYSVSLDKSGGMRLGVHMAMGPRSTLVITGILRSGLVAQWNMERPGAQVQLGDEILEINGLKGDAPALYRECTQNKLLRMKLWRGQLVQS
;
A
#
# COMPACT_ATOMS: atom_id res chain seq x y z
N PRO A 1 -2.52 -24.93 2.61
CA PRO A 1 -1.57 -24.75 3.74
C PRO A 1 -0.37 -25.70 3.61
N GLY A 2 0.80 -25.15 3.31
CA GLY A 2 2.06 -25.90 3.16
C GLY A 2 2.78 -25.73 1.82
N GLY A 3 2.41 -24.73 1.00
CA GLY A 3 3.05 -24.47 -0.30
C GLY A 3 4.30 -23.57 -0.20
N ALA A 4 5.05 -23.44 -1.30
CA ALA A 4 6.27 -22.62 -1.37
C ALA A 4 6.03 -21.15 -0.96
N LEU A 5 4.89 -20.58 -1.33
CA LEU A 5 4.48 -19.23 -0.94
C LEU A 5 4.25 -19.09 0.58
N ASP A 6 3.65 -20.10 1.22
CA ASP A 6 3.42 -20.11 2.66
C ASP A 6 4.75 -20.16 3.44
N ALA A 7 5.70 -20.97 2.96
CA ALA A 7 7.04 -21.06 3.54
C ALA A 7 7.80 -19.73 3.35
N TRP A 8 7.72 -19.16 2.15
CA TRP A 8 8.35 -17.90 1.82
C TRP A 8 7.78 -16.74 2.65
N ASN A 9 6.46 -16.66 2.83
CA ASN A 9 5.79 -15.65 3.66
C ASN A 9 6.18 -15.76 5.15
N LYS A 10 6.35 -16.99 5.67
CA LYS A 10 6.82 -17.20 7.05
C LYS A 10 8.27 -16.76 7.24
N ALA A 11 9.13 -17.01 6.25
CA ALA A 11 10.55 -16.67 6.31
C ALA A 11 10.84 -15.18 6.03
N ASN A 12 9.95 -14.49 5.33
CA ASN A 12 10.15 -13.11 4.86
C ASN A 12 9.04 -12.16 5.36
N PRO A 13 8.88 -11.97 6.69
CA PRO A 13 7.77 -11.21 7.26
C PRO A 13 7.70 -9.75 6.79
N ALA A 14 8.84 -9.11 6.47
CA ALA A 14 8.88 -7.76 5.92
C ALA A 14 8.47 -7.68 4.43
N ASN A 15 8.50 -8.83 3.74
CA ASN A 15 8.26 -8.92 2.31
C ASN A 15 7.14 -9.91 1.95
N GLN A 16 6.29 -10.41 2.86
CA GLN A 16 5.19 -11.36 2.56
C GLN A 16 4.40 -11.10 1.26
N VAL A 17 4.31 -12.00 0.29
CA VAL A 17 3.39 -11.84 -0.86
C VAL A 17 1.95 -11.80 -0.33
N GLN A 18 1.19 -10.79 -0.75
CA GLN A 18 -0.19 -10.56 -0.34
C GLN A 18 -1.15 -10.62 -1.52
N VAL A 19 -2.41 -10.90 -1.22
CA VAL A 19 -3.50 -10.77 -2.19
C VAL A 19 -3.60 -9.29 -2.59
N GLY A 20 -3.40 -8.98 -3.88
CA GLY A 20 -3.38 -7.61 -4.42
C GLY A 20 -2.05 -7.21 -5.06
N ASP A 21 -1.01 -8.01 -4.83
CA ASP A 21 0.25 -7.90 -5.53
C ASP A 21 0.10 -8.39 -6.96
N GLU A 22 0.49 -7.56 -7.91
CA GLU A 22 0.39 -7.94 -9.32
C GLU A 22 1.69 -8.64 -9.71
N ILE A 23 1.70 -9.98 -9.82
CA ILE A 23 2.88 -10.66 -10.37
C ILE A 23 3.13 -10.15 -11.78
N VAL A 24 4.23 -9.42 -11.96
CA VAL A 24 4.62 -8.85 -13.25
C VAL A 24 5.63 -9.73 -13.97
N GLN A 25 6.36 -10.59 -13.25
CA GLN A 25 7.35 -11.49 -13.82
C GLN A 25 7.54 -12.77 -12.98
N VAL A 26 7.80 -13.89 -13.66
CA VAL A 26 8.19 -15.18 -13.06
C VAL A 26 9.34 -15.78 -13.88
N ASN A 27 10.47 -16.11 -13.26
CA ASN A 27 11.61 -16.74 -13.91
C ASN A 27 12.06 -16.04 -15.21
N GLY A 28 11.98 -14.71 -15.26
CA GLY A 28 12.28 -13.92 -16.45
C GLY A 28 11.12 -13.73 -17.43
N LEU A 29 10.02 -14.49 -17.31
CA LEU A 29 8.82 -14.35 -18.13
C LEU A 29 7.88 -13.29 -17.56
N LYS A 30 7.54 -12.27 -18.36
CA LYS A 30 6.56 -11.25 -17.98
C LYS A 30 5.13 -11.81 -18.00
N ALA A 31 4.22 -11.17 -17.26
CA ALA A 31 2.80 -11.55 -17.20
C ALA A 31 2.08 -11.61 -18.57
N SER A 32 2.56 -10.89 -19.58
CA SER A 32 2.04 -10.95 -20.94
C SER A 32 2.50 -12.18 -21.74
N ASN A 33 3.44 -12.98 -21.22
CA ASN A 33 3.96 -14.15 -21.92
C ASN A 33 3.00 -15.36 -21.78
N PRO A 34 2.64 -16.07 -22.87
CA PRO A 34 1.76 -17.24 -22.77
C PRO A 34 2.28 -18.36 -21.86
N GLY A 35 3.60 -18.49 -21.73
CA GLY A 35 4.27 -19.46 -20.84
C GLY A 35 4.30 -19.05 -19.37
N PHE A 36 3.79 -17.87 -19.02
CA PHE A 36 3.82 -17.34 -17.65
C PHE A 36 3.16 -18.27 -16.63
N ILE A 37 1.98 -18.82 -16.96
CA ILE A 37 1.24 -19.74 -16.08
C ILE A 37 1.96 -21.09 -15.96
N VAL A 38 2.64 -21.53 -17.01
CA VAL A 38 3.42 -22.77 -16.99
C VAL A 38 4.62 -22.60 -16.05
N ALA A 39 5.34 -21.48 -16.15
CA ALA A 39 6.46 -21.18 -15.29
C ALA A 39 6.08 -21.03 -13.81
N LEU A 40 4.90 -20.48 -13.49
CA LEU A 40 4.37 -20.43 -12.11
C LEU A 40 4.07 -21.82 -11.52
N LYS A 41 3.88 -22.84 -12.36
CA LYS A 41 3.59 -24.22 -11.95
C LYS A 41 4.82 -25.12 -11.96
N ALA A 42 5.98 -24.61 -12.37
CA ALA A 42 7.20 -25.38 -12.42
C ALA A 42 7.64 -25.78 -11.00
N SER A 43 8.21 -26.98 -10.86
CA SER A 43 8.86 -27.40 -9.63
C SER A 43 10.26 -26.78 -9.53
N GLY A 44 10.65 -26.33 -8.33
CA GLY A 44 11.95 -25.71 -8.07
C GLY A 44 11.84 -24.29 -7.53
N GLU A 45 12.97 -23.56 -7.52
CA GLU A 45 13.03 -22.15 -7.12
C GLU A 45 12.33 -21.27 -8.17
N LEU A 46 11.38 -20.44 -7.72
CA LEU A 46 10.73 -19.44 -8.55
C LEU A 46 11.28 -18.06 -8.17
N ARG A 47 11.70 -17.28 -9.17
CA ARG A 47 12.01 -15.85 -9.01
C ARG A 47 10.83 -15.03 -9.47
N ILE A 48 10.17 -14.35 -8.53
CA ILE A 48 8.94 -13.61 -8.81
C ILE A 48 9.17 -12.12 -8.61
N GLU A 49 8.73 -11.30 -9.55
CA GLU A 49 8.62 -9.84 -9.38
C GLU A 49 7.13 -9.46 -9.40
N LEU A 50 6.67 -8.58 -8.50
CA LEU A 50 5.25 -8.17 -8.41
C LEU A 50 5.06 -6.66 -8.23
N TRP A 51 4.06 -5.94 -8.73
CA TRP A 51 3.99 -4.49 -8.46
C TRP A 51 3.31 -4.08 -7.15
N ARG A 52 4.02 -3.23 -6.39
CA ARG A 52 3.59 -2.56 -5.14
C ARG A 52 2.95 -1.21 -5.48
N ARG A 53 1.62 -1.08 -5.45
CA ARG A 53 0.93 0.14 -5.92
C ARG A 53 1.06 1.33 -4.95
N ILE A 54 1.84 2.35 -5.34
CA ILE A 54 1.68 3.73 -4.81
C ILE A 54 0.50 4.38 -5.54
N TYR A 55 -0.40 5.00 -4.81
CA TYR A 55 -1.56 5.71 -5.36
C TYR A 55 -1.77 7.05 -4.64
N SER A 56 -2.56 7.94 -5.25
CA SER A 56 -2.77 9.30 -4.73
C SER A 56 -4.19 9.52 -4.23
N VAL A 57 -4.29 10.28 -3.16
CA VAL A 57 -5.55 10.69 -2.52
C VAL A 57 -5.53 12.20 -2.33
N SER A 58 -6.66 12.87 -2.57
CA SER A 58 -6.79 14.32 -2.37
C SER A 58 -7.99 14.60 -1.49
N LEU A 59 -7.75 15.12 -0.28
CA LEU A 59 -8.79 15.39 0.72
C LEU A 59 -8.82 16.89 1.02
N ASP A 60 -9.96 17.53 0.81
CA ASP A 60 -10.12 18.93 1.17
C ASP A 60 -10.51 19.06 2.65
N LYS A 61 -9.53 19.47 3.46
CA LYS A 61 -9.70 19.71 4.90
C LYS A 61 -9.91 21.20 5.23
N SER A 62 -10.06 22.08 4.23
CA SER A 62 -10.31 23.51 4.45
C SER A 62 -11.61 23.77 5.20
N GLY A 63 -12.63 22.93 5.00
CA GLY A 63 -13.91 22.98 5.73
C GLY A 63 -13.86 22.51 7.19
N GLY A 64 -12.68 22.15 7.73
CA GLY A 64 -12.49 21.77 9.13
C GLY A 64 -12.93 20.36 9.51
N MET A 65 -13.48 19.58 8.57
CA MET A 65 -13.82 18.17 8.80
C MET A 65 -12.55 17.35 9.11
N ARG A 66 -12.65 16.43 10.08
CA ARG A 66 -11.54 15.54 10.44
C ARG A 66 -11.29 14.50 9.34
N LEU A 67 -10.04 14.03 9.22
CA LEU A 67 -9.69 12.96 8.28
C LEU A 67 -10.43 11.65 8.57
N GLY A 68 -10.69 11.35 9.85
CA GLY A 68 -11.38 10.13 10.24
C GLY A 68 -10.46 8.91 10.26
N VAL A 69 -9.18 9.07 10.62
CA VAL A 69 -8.21 7.95 10.69
C VAL A 69 -7.37 8.00 11.97
N HIS A 70 -6.94 6.83 12.41
CA HIS A 70 -5.84 6.64 13.34
C HIS A 70 -4.56 6.37 12.56
N MET A 71 -3.45 6.94 13.01
CA MET A 71 -2.14 6.81 12.36
C MET A 71 -1.08 6.48 13.40
N ALA A 72 -0.10 5.67 13.00
CA ALA A 72 1.11 5.41 13.76
C ALA A 72 2.35 5.72 12.91
N MET A 73 3.49 5.96 13.55
CA MET A 73 4.76 6.14 12.85
C MET A 73 5.15 4.83 12.16
N GLY A 74 5.41 4.91 10.86
CA GLY A 74 5.90 3.80 10.06
C GLY A 74 7.42 3.65 10.11
N PRO A 75 7.96 2.50 9.66
CA PRO A 75 9.38 2.18 9.72
C PRO A 75 10.27 3.07 8.81
N ARG A 76 9.68 3.83 7.89
CA ARG A 76 10.39 4.64 6.88
C ARG A 76 10.23 6.15 7.10
N SER A 77 10.00 6.58 8.35
CA SER A 77 9.62 7.97 8.67
C SER A 77 8.36 8.41 7.91
N THR A 78 7.36 7.54 7.93
CA THR A 78 6.05 7.67 7.26
C THR A 78 4.91 7.56 8.27
N LEU A 79 3.67 7.63 7.81
CA LEU A 79 2.50 7.36 8.65
C LEU A 79 1.71 6.16 8.14
N VAL A 80 1.55 5.15 8.98
CA VAL A 80 0.74 3.97 8.66
C VAL A 80 -0.69 4.22 9.15
N ILE A 81 -1.68 3.97 8.29
CA ILE A 81 -3.09 4.00 8.67
C ILE A 81 -3.38 2.77 9.54
N THR A 82 -3.64 2.99 10.83
CA THR A 82 -3.91 1.92 11.81
C THR A 82 -5.39 1.80 12.17
N GLY A 83 -6.21 2.77 11.76
CA GLY A 83 -7.66 2.73 11.94
C GLY A 83 -8.35 3.70 10.99
N ILE A 84 -9.54 3.33 10.52
CA ILE A 84 -10.42 4.21 9.73
C ILE A 84 -11.78 4.27 10.44
N LEU A 85 -12.23 5.49 10.75
CA LEU A 85 -13.52 5.75 11.39
C LEU A 85 -14.65 5.67 10.37
N ARG A 86 -15.89 5.46 10.85
CA ARG A 86 -17.09 5.41 9.99
C ARG A 86 -17.44 6.77 9.36
N SER A 87 -16.85 7.85 9.84
CA SER A 87 -17.09 9.21 9.41
C SER A 87 -15.79 9.98 9.25
N GLY A 88 -15.78 10.99 8.38
CA GLY A 88 -14.62 11.82 8.07
C GLY A 88 -14.25 11.78 6.59
N LEU A 89 -13.27 12.58 6.21
CA LEU A 89 -12.89 12.75 4.81
C LEU A 89 -12.40 11.45 4.15
N VAL A 90 -11.70 10.58 4.89
CA VAL A 90 -11.26 9.28 4.37
C VAL A 90 -12.44 8.33 4.16
N ALA A 91 -13.42 8.34 5.07
CA ALA A 91 -14.64 7.54 4.89
C ALA A 91 -15.44 7.98 3.66
N GLN A 92 -15.58 9.30 3.44
CA GLN A 92 -16.21 9.86 2.24
C GLN A 92 -15.46 9.49 0.97
N TRP A 93 -14.13 9.67 0.96
CA TRP A 93 -13.28 9.27 -0.17
C TRP A 93 -13.49 7.79 -0.54
N ASN A 94 -13.51 6.91 0.45
CA ASN A 94 -13.68 5.48 0.26
C ASN A 94 -15.05 5.09 -0.30
N MET A 95 -16.11 5.80 0.08
CA MET A 95 -17.46 5.59 -0.46
C MET A 95 -17.57 6.06 -1.91
N GLU A 96 -16.97 7.20 -2.23
CA GLU A 96 -16.99 7.78 -3.58
C GLU A 96 -16.07 7.03 -4.57
N ARG A 97 -15.01 6.40 -4.08
CA ARG A 97 -13.98 5.76 -4.91
C ARG A 97 -13.70 4.31 -4.49
N PRO A 98 -14.63 3.37 -4.76
CA PRO A 98 -14.45 1.95 -4.43
C PRO A 98 -13.17 1.32 -5.01
N GLY A 99 -12.69 1.78 -6.17
CA GLY A 99 -11.47 1.26 -6.80
C GLY A 99 -10.14 1.87 -6.30
N ALA A 100 -10.20 2.92 -5.47
CA ALA A 100 -9.02 3.65 -4.96
C ALA A 100 -9.15 3.98 -3.47
N GLN A 101 -9.82 3.10 -2.73
CA GLN A 101 -10.04 3.27 -1.30
C GLN A 101 -8.71 3.33 -0.55
N VAL A 102 -8.66 4.14 0.49
CA VAL A 102 -7.67 4.07 1.57
C VAL A 102 -8.01 2.90 2.48
N GLN A 103 -7.01 2.12 2.84
CA GLN A 103 -7.13 0.90 3.61
C GLN A 103 -6.21 0.94 4.84
N LEU A 104 -6.50 0.05 5.81
CA LEU A 104 -5.58 -0.19 6.91
C LEU A 104 -4.24 -0.73 6.38
N GLY A 105 -3.15 -0.32 6.99
CA GLY A 105 -1.80 -0.69 6.57
C GLY A 105 -1.25 0.13 5.41
N ASP A 106 -2.08 0.94 4.73
CA ASP A 106 -1.55 1.91 3.79
C ASP A 106 -0.61 2.89 4.50
N GLU A 107 0.48 3.18 3.83
CA GLU A 107 1.53 4.02 4.36
C GLU A 107 1.54 5.34 3.59
N ILE A 108 1.20 6.41 4.28
CA ILE A 108 1.31 7.76 3.74
C ILE A 108 2.80 8.08 3.64
N LEU A 109 3.29 8.12 2.41
CA LEU A 109 4.68 8.42 2.07
C LEU A 109 4.92 9.93 1.97
N GLU A 110 3.92 10.66 1.47
CA GLU A 110 4.05 12.09 1.17
C GLU A 110 2.73 12.81 1.38
N ILE A 111 2.78 14.04 1.91
CA ILE A 111 1.64 14.96 1.97
C ILE A 111 2.10 16.34 1.54
N ASN A 112 1.49 16.91 0.49
CA ASN A 112 1.79 18.26 0.00
C ASN A 112 3.30 18.52 -0.23
N GLY A 113 4.04 17.50 -0.68
CA GLY A 113 5.49 17.57 -0.90
C GLY A 113 6.36 17.23 0.31
N LEU A 114 5.80 17.12 1.52
CA LEU A 114 6.52 16.66 2.72
C LEU A 114 6.64 15.13 2.69
N LYS A 115 7.83 14.59 3.00
CA LYS A 115 8.13 13.15 3.06
C LYS A 115 9.38 12.90 3.92
N GLY A 116 9.54 11.68 4.43
CA GLY A 116 10.75 11.26 5.18
C GLY A 116 10.86 11.82 6.61
N ASP A 117 9.81 12.49 7.09
CA ASP A 117 9.70 13.03 8.44
C ASP A 117 8.28 12.76 8.94
N ALA A 118 8.09 11.65 9.66
CA ALA A 118 6.79 11.24 10.18
C ALA A 118 6.15 12.30 11.09
N PRO A 119 6.89 12.96 12.00
CA PRO A 119 6.35 14.11 12.74
C PRO A 119 5.86 15.25 11.85
N ALA A 120 6.59 15.63 10.78
CA ALA A 120 6.15 16.66 9.86
C ALA A 120 4.92 16.24 9.04
N LEU A 121 4.88 15.00 8.56
CA LEU A 121 3.70 14.41 7.91
C LEU A 121 2.49 14.47 8.84
N TYR A 122 2.68 14.14 10.13
CA TYR A 122 1.59 14.16 11.10
C TYR A 122 1.09 15.58 11.34
N ARG A 123 2.00 16.55 11.51
CA ARG A 123 1.64 17.97 11.62
C ARG A 123 0.91 18.48 10.38
N GLU A 124 1.26 17.99 9.20
CA GLU A 124 0.59 18.37 7.96
C GLU A 124 -0.84 17.85 7.89
N CYS A 125 -1.10 16.62 8.34
CA CYS A 125 -2.46 16.05 8.48
C CYS A 125 -3.37 16.90 9.37
N THR A 126 -2.82 17.67 10.32
CA THR A 126 -3.62 18.50 11.24
C THR A 126 -3.99 19.86 10.65
N GLN A 127 -3.37 20.29 9.56
CA GLN A 127 -3.66 21.59 8.92
C GLN A 127 -5.02 21.60 8.20
N ASN A 128 -5.67 22.75 8.12
CA ASN A 128 -6.95 22.93 7.42
C ASN A 128 -6.73 23.44 6.00
N LYS A 129 -6.26 22.55 5.13
CA LYS A 129 -6.00 22.82 3.72
C LYS A 129 -6.23 21.56 2.88
N LEU A 130 -6.15 21.69 1.56
CA LEU A 130 -6.12 20.53 0.66
C LEU A 130 -4.90 19.67 0.99
N LEU A 131 -5.12 18.38 1.26
CA LEU A 131 -4.07 17.40 1.48
C LEU A 131 -3.94 16.51 0.25
N ARG A 132 -2.86 16.67 -0.51
CA ARG A 132 -2.47 15.78 -1.60
C ARG A 132 -1.53 14.73 -1.05
N MET A 133 -2.04 13.51 -0.89
CA MET A 133 -1.37 12.41 -0.21
C MET A 133 -0.93 11.36 -1.23
N LYS A 134 0.31 10.88 -1.13
CA LYS A 134 0.74 9.65 -1.80
C LYS A 134 0.78 8.55 -0.77
N LEU A 135 0.00 7.51 -1.02
CA LEU A 135 -0.09 6.34 -0.18
C LEU A 135 0.57 5.18 -0.90
N TRP A 136 1.35 4.45 -0.15
CA TRP A 136 1.89 3.17 -0.56
C TRP A 136 1.02 2.09 0.06
N ARG A 137 0.56 1.20 -0.81
CA ARG A 137 0.06 -0.09 -0.42
C ARG A 137 1.14 -1.11 -0.75
N GLY A 138 1.59 -1.92 0.21
CA GLY A 138 2.38 -3.12 -0.12
C GLY A 138 1.58 -4.04 -1.10
N GLN A 139 2.10 -4.74 -2.14
CA GLN A 139 3.42 -5.36 -2.30
C GLN A 139 4.14 -5.52 -3.68
N LEU A 140 5.49 -5.47 -3.66
CA LEU A 140 6.48 -6.04 -4.59
C LEU A 140 7.39 -6.82 -3.69
N VAL A 141 7.44 -8.10 -3.97
CA VAL A 141 8.07 -9.10 -3.15
C VAL A 141 8.91 -9.91 -4.08
N GLN A 142 10.23 -9.72 -4.02
CA GLN A 142 11.08 -10.67 -4.70
C GLN A 142 11.13 -11.93 -3.87
N SER A 143 10.45 -12.97 -4.34
CA SER A 143 10.61 -14.32 -3.83
C SER A 143 11.69 -15.05 -4.57
#